data_AF-A0A1F9L6C4-F1
#
_entry.id   AF-A0A1F9L6C4-F1
#
_cell.length_a   1.000
_cell.length_b   1.000
_cell.length_c   1.000
_cell.angle_alpha   90.00
_cell.angle_beta   90.00
_cell.angle_gamma   90.00
#
_symmetry.space_group_name_H-M   'P 1'
#
loop_
_entity.id
_entity.type
_entity.pdbx_description
1 polymer ?
#
loop_
_entity_poly.entity_id
_entity_poly.type
_entity_poly.pdbx_seq_one_letter_code
_entity_poly.pdbx_strand_id
1 'polypeptide(L)'
;MIETWQVIIIHQVIFQGMFMAKNTILRKKIDKQIRGYNIEANISIAFFILFIGTAIWISFLDRPFGEVHLLSRFLAMALGVIFLFLNLVISAASLISLKDSWRVGVLENQKTVLITSGIYSFTRNPYFVSYFLT
;
A
#
# COMPACT_ATOMS: atom_id res chain seq x y z
N MET A 1 -22.61 13.96 0.14
CA MET A 1 -21.27 14.10 -0.49
C MET A 1 -20.35 13.11 0.20
N ILE A 2 -19.33 12.59 -0.48
CA ILE A 2 -18.35 11.70 0.16
C ILE A 2 -17.35 12.57 0.92
N GLU A 3 -17.22 12.32 2.21
CA GLU A 3 -16.29 13.02 3.10
C GLU A 3 -14.86 12.47 2.96
N THR A 4 -13.83 13.29 3.23
CA THR A 4 -12.42 12.89 3.06
C THR A 4 -12.05 11.64 3.88
N TRP A 5 -12.56 11.51 5.11
CA TRP A 5 -12.31 10.34 5.95
C TRP A 5 -12.89 9.06 5.32
N GLN A 6 -14.01 9.16 4.59
CA GLN A 6 -14.60 8.04 3.87
C GLN A 6 -13.71 7.61 2.72
N VAL A 7 -13.15 8.58 1.96
CA VAL A 7 -12.18 8.29 0.89
C VAL A 7 -10.97 7.54 1.44
N ILE A 8 -10.40 8.02 2.56
CA ILE A 8 -9.26 7.37 3.20
C ILE A 8 -9.62 5.94 3.62
N ILE A 9 -10.74 5.75 4.32
CA ILE A 9 -11.15 4.41 4.77
C ILE A 9 -11.41 3.46 3.59
N ILE A 10 -12.13 3.91 2.56
CA ILE A 10 -12.41 3.09 1.37
C ILE A 10 -11.11 2.67 0.71
N HIS A 11 -10.18 3.61 0.51
CA HIS A 11 -8.86 3.30 -0.04
C HIS A 11 -8.11 2.28 0.82
N GLN A 12 -8.04 2.47 2.13
CA GLN A 12 -7.34 1.56 3.03
C GLN A 12 -7.95 0.16 3.05
N VAL A 13 -9.28 0.05 3.03
CA VAL A 13 -9.99 -1.24 2.95
C VAL A 13 -9.63 -1.97 1.65
N ILE A 14 -9.62 -1.28 0.51
CA ILE A 14 -9.28 -1.88 -0.78
C ILE A 14 -7.79 -2.29 -0.79
N PHE A 15 -6.89 -1.38 -0.43
CA PHE A 15 -5.45 -1.61 -0.46
C PHE A 15 -5.02 -2.76 0.46
N GLN A 16 -5.43 -2.72 1.73
CA GLN A 16 -5.15 -3.78 2.69
C GLN A 16 -5.87 -5.08 2.33
N GLY A 17 -7.08 -4.99 1.78
CA GLY A 17 -7.84 -6.12 1.26
C GLY A 17 -7.08 -6.87 0.16
N MET A 18 -6.53 -6.16 -0.83
CA MET A 18 -5.70 -6.75 -1.89
C MET A 18 -4.47 -7.48 -1.32
N PHE A 19 -3.77 -6.85 -0.38
CA PHE A 19 -2.61 -7.45 0.29
C PHE A 19 -2.98 -8.72 1.07
N MET A 20 -4.02 -8.66 1.89
CA MET A 20 -4.51 -9.79 2.69
C MET A 20 -5.02 -10.93 1.82
N ALA A 21 -5.78 -10.61 0.75
CA ALA A 21 -6.27 -11.58 -0.21
C ALA A 21 -5.11 -12.31 -0.89
N LYS A 22 -4.12 -11.57 -1.40
CA LYS A 22 -2.92 -12.17 -2.02
C LYS A 22 -2.20 -13.10 -1.05
N ASN A 23 -1.96 -12.67 0.18
CA ASN A 23 -1.28 -13.47 1.19
C ASN A 23 -2.06 -14.75 1.53
N THR A 24 -3.38 -14.65 1.69
CA THR A 24 -4.22 -15.80 2.05
C THR A 24 -4.33 -16.81 0.91
N ILE A 25 -4.58 -16.33 -0.31
CA ILE A 25 -4.67 -17.18 -1.51
C ILE A 25 -3.35 -17.89 -1.75
N LEU A 26 -2.24 -17.15 -1.71
CA LEU A 26 -0.94 -17.74 -1.97
C LEU A 26 -0.57 -18.73 -0.87
N ARG A 27 -0.86 -18.43 0.41
CA ARG A 27 -0.53 -19.33 1.54
C ARG A 27 -1.23 -20.67 1.38
N LYS A 28 -2.52 -20.65 1.01
CA LYS A 28 -3.30 -21.85 0.71
C LYS A 28 -2.77 -22.62 -0.50
N LYS A 29 -2.23 -21.93 -1.51
CA LYS A 29 -1.71 -22.54 -2.74
C LYS A 29 -0.37 -23.26 -2.53
N ILE A 30 0.55 -22.66 -1.79
CA ILE A 30 1.94 -23.16 -1.67
C ILE A 30 2.21 -23.93 -0.37
N ASP A 31 1.29 -23.85 0.60
CA ASP A 31 1.38 -24.44 1.95
C ASP A 31 2.73 -24.18 2.66
N LYS A 32 3.25 -22.97 2.47
CA LYS A 32 4.52 -22.50 3.04
C LYS A 32 4.34 -21.15 3.72
N GLN A 33 5.28 -20.82 4.60
CA GLN A 33 5.36 -19.49 5.19
C GLN A 33 5.59 -18.43 4.10
N ILE A 34 4.79 -17.37 4.12
CA ILE A 34 4.90 -16.25 3.16
C ILE A 34 5.58 -15.04 3.76
N ARG A 35 5.46 -14.86 5.08
CA ARG A 35 6.02 -13.72 5.80
C ARG A 35 7.20 -14.16 6.66
N GLY A 36 8.39 -13.62 6.38
CA GLY A 36 9.55 -13.76 7.23
C GLY A 36 9.44 -12.90 8.48
N TYR A 37 10.14 -13.27 9.55
CA TYR A 37 10.30 -12.40 10.71
C TYR A 37 11.33 -11.33 10.38
N ASN A 38 10.92 -10.06 10.46
CA ASN A 38 11.78 -8.92 10.21
C ASN A 38 11.32 -7.75 11.10
N ILE A 39 12.22 -7.25 11.95
CA ILE A 39 11.88 -6.24 12.95
C ILE A 39 11.64 -4.87 12.31
N GLU A 40 12.42 -4.52 11.29
CA GLU A 40 12.31 -3.27 10.55
C GLU A 40 10.94 -3.16 9.85
N ALA A 41 10.45 -4.27 9.28
CA ALA A 41 9.13 -4.36 8.69
C ALA A 41 8.02 -4.20 9.73
N ASN A 42 8.17 -4.77 10.93
CA ASN A 42 7.20 -4.60 12.00
C ASN A 42 7.14 -3.15 12.50
N ILE A 43 8.29 -2.49 12.65
CA ILE A 43 8.38 -1.06 12.99
C ILE A 43 7.72 -0.22 11.89
N SER A 44 7.99 -0.53 10.63
CA SER A 44 7.40 0.17 9.49
C SER A 44 5.88 0.04 9.46
N ILE A 45 5.34 -1.16 9.74
CA ILE A 45 3.90 -1.39 9.87
C ILE A 45 3.31 -0.55 11.01
N ALA A 46 3.96 -0.52 12.17
CA ALA A 46 3.50 0.31 13.30
C ALA A 46 3.49 1.79 12.95
N PHE A 47 4.52 2.28 12.24
CA PHE A 47 4.57 3.64 11.72
C PHE A 47 3.41 3.92 10.76
N PHE A 48 3.13 3.05 9.78
CA PHE A 48 2.03 3.24 8.84
C PHE A 48 0.65 3.21 9.53
N ILE A 49 0.46 2.37 10.56
CA ILE A 49 -0.77 2.36 11.36
C ILE A 49 -0.97 3.70 12.04
N LEU A 50 0.09 4.24 12.66
CA LEU A 50 0.03 5.55 13.31
C LEU A 50 -0.23 6.66 12.29
N PHE A 51 0.46 6.65 11.16
CA PHE A 51 0.31 7.63 10.07
C PHE A 51 -1.12 7.65 9.49
N ILE A 52 -1.69 6.48 9.18
CA ILE A 52 -3.06 6.37 8.68
C ILE A 52 -4.06 6.78 9.77
N GLY A 53 -3.82 6.38 11.02
CA GLY A 53 -4.66 6.74 12.16
C GLY A 53 -4.71 8.24 12.39
N THR A 54 -3.56 8.94 12.33
CA THR A 54 -3.52 10.40 12.45
C THR A 54 -4.17 11.09 11.27
N ALA A 55 -4.00 10.59 10.04
CA ALA A 55 -4.67 11.14 8.86
C ALA A 55 -6.21 11.05 8.97
N ILE A 56 -6.73 9.90 9.41
CA ILE A 56 -8.17 9.71 9.66
C ILE A 56 -8.63 10.64 10.78
N TRP A 57 -7.90 10.72 11.89
CA TRP A 57 -8.24 11.58 13.02
C TRP A 57 -8.33 13.06 12.63
N ILE A 58 -7.31 13.57 11.92
CA ILE A 58 -7.30 14.96 11.40
C ILE A 58 -8.47 15.17 10.44
N SER A 59 -8.74 14.22 9.55
CA SER A 59 -9.86 14.31 8.63
C SER A 59 -11.23 14.31 9.30
N PHE A 60 -11.37 13.69 10.47
CA PHE A 60 -12.61 13.72 11.26
C PHE A 60 -12.82 15.04 12.00
N LEU A 61 -11.73 15.67 12.45
CA LEU A 61 -11.82 16.96 13.14
C LEU A 61 -12.22 18.10 12.21
N ASP A 62 -11.97 17.96 10.90
CA ASP A 62 -12.25 18.96 9.86
C ASP A 62 -11.72 20.36 10.23
N ARG A 63 -10.54 20.40 10.87
CA ARG A 63 -9.86 21.64 11.22
C ARG A 63 -8.62 21.81 10.35
N PRO A 64 -8.35 23.02 9.83
CA PRO A 64 -7.11 23.28 9.11
C PRO A 64 -5.93 23.09 10.06
N PHE A 65 -5.03 22.18 9.72
CA PHE A 65 -3.81 21.90 10.46
C PHE A 65 -2.63 21.88 9.49
N GLY A 66 -1.68 22.79 9.66
CA GLY A 66 -0.49 22.86 8.81
C GLY A 66 -0.78 23.19 7.34
N GLU A 67 -1.88 23.91 7.05
CA GLU A 67 -2.26 24.27 5.69
C GLU A 67 -1.22 25.24 5.08
N VAL A 68 -0.60 24.83 3.98
CA VAL A 68 0.31 25.67 3.19
C VAL A 68 -0.40 26.06 1.91
N HIS A 69 -0.54 27.36 1.64
CA HIS A 69 -1.24 27.90 0.47
C HIS A 69 -0.45 27.75 -0.85
N LEU A 70 0.13 26.57 -1.09
CA LEU A 70 0.80 26.21 -2.34
C LEU A 70 -0.19 25.86 -3.45
N LEU A 71 -1.29 25.19 -3.10
CA LEU A 71 -2.31 24.70 -4.02
C LEU A 71 -3.69 25.13 -3.53
N SER A 72 -4.63 25.31 -4.46
CA SER A 72 -6.03 25.46 -4.08
C SER A 72 -6.54 24.17 -3.43
N ARG A 73 -7.47 24.30 -2.48
CA ARG A 73 -8.09 23.16 -1.79
C ARG A 73 -8.63 22.11 -2.77
N PHE A 74 -9.26 22.55 -3.85
CA PHE A 74 -9.73 21.68 -4.92
C PHE A 74 -8.60 20.89 -5.59
N LEU A 75 -7.52 21.57 -5.99
CA LEU A 75 -6.40 20.94 -6.68
C LEU A 75 -5.65 19.96 -5.76
N ALA A 76 -5.47 20.31 -4.49
CA ALA A 76 -4.87 19.43 -3.48
C ALA A 76 -5.69 18.15 -3.30
N MET A 77 -7.02 18.26 -3.20
CA MET A 77 -7.91 17.09 -3.11
C MET A 77 -7.88 16.23 -4.38
N ALA A 78 -7.90 16.86 -5.57
CA ALA A 78 -7.84 16.14 -6.83
C ALA A 78 -6.55 15.33 -6.97
N LEU A 79 -5.39 15.95 -6.64
CA LEU A 79 -4.10 15.26 -6.65
C LEU A 79 -4.04 14.13 -5.63
N GLY A 80 -4.56 14.33 -4.42
CA GLY A 80 -4.66 13.28 -3.41
C GLY A 80 -5.43 12.06 -3.92
N VAL A 81 -6.61 12.27 -4.51
CA VAL A 81 -7.41 11.18 -5.09
C VAL A 81 -6.67 10.48 -6.24
N ILE A 82 -5.96 11.23 -7.10
CA ILE A 82 -5.14 10.66 -8.18
C ILE A 82 -4.03 9.78 -7.60
N PHE A 83 -3.31 10.23 -6.56
CA PHE A 83 -2.26 9.42 -5.93
C PHE A 83 -2.81 8.16 -5.27
N LEU A 84 -3.93 8.25 -4.57
CA LEU A 84 -4.62 7.08 -4.00
C LEU A 84 -5.07 6.10 -5.10
N PHE A 85 -5.54 6.59 -6.25
CA PHE A 85 -5.89 5.72 -7.37
C PHE A 85 -4.65 5.03 -7.97
N LEU A 86 -3.57 5.79 -8.20
CA LEU A 86 -2.31 5.24 -8.71
C LEU A 86 -1.69 4.22 -7.76
N ASN A 87 -1.79 4.44 -6.45
CA ASN A 87 -1.42 3.46 -5.43
C ASN A 87 -2.13 2.12 -5.68
N LEU A 88 -3.45 2.11 -5.84
CA LEU A 88 -4.23 0.89 -6.04
C LEU A 88 -3.83 0.18 -7.34
N VAL A 89 -3.61 0.92 -8.42
CA VAL A 89 -3.20 0.34 -9.72
C VAL A 89 -1.80 -0.29 -9.63
N ILE A 90 -0.82 0.44 -9.07
CA ILE A 90 0.57 -0.03 -8.96
C ILE A 90 0.66 -1.23 -8.01
N SER A 91 -0.07 -1.20 -6.90
CA SER A 91 -0.10 -2.29 -5.94
C SER A 91 -0.74 -3.55 -6.54
N ALA A 92 -1.89 -3.43 -7.21
CA ALA A 92 -2.52 -4.53 -7.91
C ALA A 92 -1.61 -5.14 -8.98
N ALA A 93 -1.02 -4.30 -9.85
CA ALA A 93 -0.09 -4.74 -10.89
C ALA A 93 1.11 -5.50 -10.29
N SER A 94 1.66 -5.02 -9.17
CA SER A 94 2.78 -5.67 -8.49
C SER A 94 2.39 -7.04 -7.92
N LEU A 95 1.24 -7.12 -7.23
CA LEU A 95 0.74 -8.37 -6.65
C LEU A 95 0.39 -9.41 -7.72
N ILE A 96 -0.09 -8.98 -8.88
CA ILE A 96 -0.38 -9.84 -10.04
C ILE A 96 0.92 -10.33 -10.68
N SER A 97 1.85 -9.43 -11.02
CA SER A 97 3.10 -9.77 -11.71
C SER A 97 3.96 -10.78 -10.93
N LEU A 98 4.00 -10.67 -9.60
CA LEU A 98 4.79 -11.58 -8.77
C LEU A 98 4.25 -13.01 -8.69
N LYS A 99 2.97 -13.25 -9.01
CA LYS A 99 2.36 -14.60 -9.00
C LYS A 99 2.72 -15.39 -7.72
N ASP A 100 3.44 -16.50 -7.86
CA ASP A 100 3.84 -17.38 -6.75
C ASP A 100 5.17 -16.98 -6.10
N SER A 101 5.90 -16.02 -6.69
CA SER A 101 7.15 -15.46 -6.15
C SER A 101 6.93 -14.42 -5.05
N TRP A 102 5.69 -14.02 -4.77
CA TRP A 102 5.42 -13.04 -3.71
C TRP A 102 5.75 -13.58 -2.32
N ARG A 103 6.61 -12.87 -1.59
CA ARG A 103 6.93 -13.09 -0.18
C ARG A 103 6.95 -11.75 0.55
N VAL A 104 6.57 -11.77 1.82
CA VAL A 104 6.59 -10.58 2.68
C VAL A 104 7.85 -10.66 3.55
N GLY A 105 8.81 -9.81 3.25
CA GLY A 105 10.14 -9.85 3.87
C GLY A 105 11.05 -10.93 3.27
N VAL A 106 12.20 -11.14 3.90
CA VAL A 106 13.22 -12.09 3.44
C VAL A 106 12.99 -13.46 4.08
N LEU A 107 12.95 -14.50 3.26
CA LEU A 107 12.87 -15.90 3.69
C LEU A 107 14.06 -16.65 3.11
N GLU A 108 15.15 -16.74 3.89
CA GLU A 108 16.43 -17.33 3.47
C GLU A 108 16.31 -18.78 2.95
N ASN A 109 15.33 -19.51 3.49
CA ASN A 109 15.02 -20.90 3.15
C ASN A 109 14.13 -21.06 1.92
N GLN A 110 13.71 -19.97 1.24
CA GLN A 110 12.87 -20.01 0.06
C GLN A 110 13.46 -19.23 -1.11
N LYS A 111 13.87 -19.94 -2.16
CA LYS A 111 14.27 -19.31 -3.43
C LYS A 111 13.05 -19.13 -4.33
N THR A 112 12.84 -17.91 -4.81
CA THR A 112 11.77 -17.55 -5.76
C THR A 112 12.37 -17.13 -7.10
N VAL A 113 11.62 -17.32 -8.19
CA VAL A 113 12.02 -16.83 -9.51
C VAL A 113 11.98 -15.31 -9.53
N LEU A 114 13.06 -14.68 -10.00
CA LEU A 114 13.11 -13.24 -10.21
C LEU A 114 12.17 -12.85 -11.36
N ILE A 115 11.27 -11.91 -11.10
CA ILE A 115 10.33 -11.40 -12.10
C ILE A 115 10.86 -10.07 -12.63
N THR A 116 11.00 -9.96 -13.95
CA THR A 116 11.50 -8.75 -14.65
C THR A 116 10.52 -8.21 -15.71
N SER A 117 9.33 -8.81 -15.83
CA SER A 117 8.30 -8.44 -16.79
C SER A 117 7.16 -7.65 -16.13
N GLY A 118 6.32 -7.02 -16.95
CA GLY A 118 5.21 -6.19 -16.47
C GLY A 118 5.72 -4.98 -15.69
N ILE A 119 5.12 -4.67 -14.54
CA ILE A 119 5.52 -3.49 -13.75
C ILE A 119 6.94 -3.58 -13.19
N TYR A 120 7.50 -4.79 -13.07
CA TYR A 120 8.86 -5.03 -12.61
C TYR A 120 9.94 -4.71 -13.65
N SER A 121 9.58 -4.36 -14.89
CA SER A 121 10.55 -3.86 -15.87
C SER A 121 10.95 -2.40 -15.60
N PHE A 122 10.11 -1.64 -14.89
CA PHE A 122 10.36 -0.21 -14.60
C PHE A 122 11.15 -0.01 -13.31
N THR A 123 10.89 -0.83 -12.28
CA THR A 123 11.57 -0.75 -10.98
C THR A 123 11.62 -2.14 -10.33
N ARG A 124 12.65 -2.38 -9.50
CA ARG A 124 12.80 -3.63 -8.75
C ARG A 124 11.76 -3.79 -7.64
N ASN A 125 11.17 -2.68 -7.18
CA ASN A 125 10.33 -2.61 -5.98
C ASN A 125 9.03 -1.80 -6.21
N PRO A 126 8.20 -2.14 -7.23
CA PRO A 126 7.02 -1.35 -7.58
C PRO A 126 5.96 -1.35 -6.47
N TYR A 127 5.84 -2.43 -5.70
CA TYR A 127 4.92 -2.45 -4.55
C TYR A 127 5.32 -1.43 -3.48
N PHE A 128 6.62 -1.18 -3.28
CA PHE A 128 7.10 -0.12 -2.38
C PHE A 128 6.80 1.28 -2.91
N VAL A 129 6.81 1.48 -4.23
CA VAL A 129 6.37 2.74 -4.84
C VAL A 129 4.91 3.01 -4.50
N SER A 130 4.04 1.98 -4.45
CA SER A 130 2.65 2.19 -4.03
C SER A 130 2.56 2.76 -2.61
N TYR A 131 3.33 2.24 -1.64
CA TYR A 131 3.32 2.77 -0.26
C TYR A 131 3.70 4.25 -0.16
N PHE A 132 4.53 4.78 -1.06
CA PHE A 132 4.85 6.21 -1.11
C PHE A 132 3.69 7.09 -1.63
N LEU A 133 2.75 6.51 -2.36
CA LEU A 133 1.57 7.20 -2.90
C LEU A 133 0.35 7.14 -1.96
N THR A 134 0.45 6.41 -0.84
CA THR A 134 -0.60 6.33 0.20
C THR A 134 -0.57 7.55 1.10
#